data_AF-A0A7U9S8P1-F1
#
_entry.id   AF-A0A7U9S8P1-F1
#
_cell.length_a   1.000
_cell.length_b   1.000
_cell.length_c   1.000
_cell.angle_alpha   90.00
_cell.angle_beta   90.00
_cell.angle_gamma   90.00
#
_symmetry.space_group_name_H-M   'P 1'
#
loop_
_entity.id
_entity.type
_entity.pdbx_description
1 polymer ?
#
loop_
_entity_poly.entity_id
_entity_poly.type
_entity_poly.pdbx_seq_one_letter_code
_entity_poly.pdbx_strand_id
1 'polypeptide(L)'
;MTYEIFEGNIERLEKKLTRIFNKCKKYGCDFRYEKVGESFRKLKDDNGREYTARFIKIETEGTAIINDWRFIASVEHTENGNIIKKCCYDVKIPEKYYASKPVCEHCGSNRYRKNTYIIRNLKTEEFKQVGKSCLADFTNGMSAEYVAHYISLFDILIEGEYIEPGYKAKNYIEIGEALRYVAETTRHFGYVKADGDRPTKYRARDYYETDHRMAGLLQEELEKEMWEVSFNANSDYAKEISEKALEWVLSQEANSEYMHNLKTVCSASYVTFENFGILASFIPSYNRAIEREQRIEAERNANMKSEHIGKVGDRITILISDCRIITSWETQYGRTVIFKITDESGNVFTWKTSGGIAEDTKKILATVKSHNEYNGTKQTEITRCRAVA
;
A
#
# COMPACT_ATOMS: atom_id res chain seq x y z
N MET A 1 -26.22 -7.70 -1.99
CA MET A 1 -25.33 -8.79 -2.45
C MET A 1 -23.93 -8.23 -2.63
N THR A 2 -22.92 -9.01 -2.28
CA THR A 2 -21.50 -8.61 -2.37
C THR A 2 -20.86 -9.30 -3.57
N TYR A 3 -20.16 -8.55 -4.40
CA TYR A 3 -19.45 -9.02 -5.59
C TYR A 3 -17.97 -8.62 -5.50
N GLU A 4 -17.08 -9.46 -6.02
CA GLU A 4 -15.64 -9.16 -6.06
C GLU A 4 -15.21 -8.88 -7.49
N ILE A 5 -15.08 -7.59 -7.83
CA ILE A 5 -14.86 -7.13 -9.20
C ILE A 5 -13.37 -6.96 -9.45
N PHE A 6 -12.86 -7.52 -10.54
CA PHE A 6 -11.47 -7.33 -10.93
C PHE A 6 -11.16 -5.85 -11.18
N GLU A 7 -10.03 -5.35 -10.66
CA GLU A 7 -9.69 -3.92 -10.75
C GLU A 7 -9.68 -3.37 -12.19
N GLY A 8 -9.30 -4.20 -13.18
CA GLY A 8 -9.27 -3.80 -14.58
C GLY A 8 -10.65 -3.51 -15.18
N ASN A 9 -11.69 -4.10 -14.59
CA ASN A 9 -13.07 -3.93 -15.04
C ASN A 9 -13.81 -2.81 -14.32
N ILE A 10 -13.23 -2.24 -13.25
CA ILE A 10 -13.95 -1.32 -12.35
C ILE A 10 -14.45 -0.07 -13.07
N GLU A 11 -13.61 0.55 -13.91
CA GLU A 11 -13.96 1.81 -14.57
C GLU A 11 -15.12 1.61 -15.57
N ARG A 12 -15.08 0.51 -16.31
CA ARG A 12 -16.15 0.13 -17.24
C ARG A 12 -17.45 -0.17 -16.49
N LEU A 13 -17.34 -0.88 -15.35
CA LEU A 13 -18.47 -1.22 -14.51
C LEU A 13 -19.10 0.03 -13.88
N GLU A 14 -18.31 0.95 -13.33
CA GLU A 14 -18.79 2.19 -12.71
C GLU A 14 -19.55 3.09 -13.68
N LYS A 15 -19.07 3.20 -14.94
CA LYS A 15 -19.78 3.93 -16.00
C LYS A 15 -21.17 3.33 -16.25
N LYS A 16 -21.30 2.00 -16.23
CA LYS A 16 -22.59 1.30 -16.37
C LYS A 16 -23.46 1.48 -15.12
N LEU A 17 -22.91 1.26 -13.93
CA LEU A 17 -23.59 1.41 -12.64
C LEU A 17 -24.15 2.83 -12.46
N THR A 18 -23.38 3.85 -12.83
CA THR A 18 -23.79 5.26 -12.72
C THR A 18 -24.93 5.60 -13.67
N ARG A 19 -24.92 5.07 -14.90
CA ARG A 19 -26.03 5.24 -15.85
C ARG A 19 -27.32 4.62 -15.32
N ILE A 20 -27.21 3.43 -14.73
CA ILE A 20 -28.32 2.73 -14.10
C ILE A 20 -28.84 3.53 -12.90
N PHE A 21 -27.97 3.93 -11.98
CA PHE A 21 -28.31 4.71 -10.79
C PHE A 21 -29.06 6.01 -11.13
N ASN A 22 -28.54 6.81 -12.08
CA ASN A 22 -29.18 8.06 -12.49
C ASN A 22 -30.59 7.86 -13.06
N LYS A 23 -30.82 6.72 -13.72
CA LYS A 23 -32.14 6.36 -14.25
C LYS A 23 -33.06 5.87 -13.14
N CYS A 24 -32.58 4.99 -12.25
CA CYS A 24 -33.34 4.55 -11.08
C CYS A 24 -33.82 5.75 -10.25
N LYS A 25 -32.93 6.71 -9.96
CA LYS A 25 -33.27 7.97 -9.28
C LYS A 25 -34.34 8.78 -10.01
N LYS A 26 -34.28 8.85 -11.35
CA LYS A 26 -35.29 9.57 -12.17
C LYS A 26 -36.67 8.93 -12.10
N TYR A 27 -36.74 7.59 -12.07
CA TYR A 27 -37.99 6.85 -12.20
C TYR A 27 -38.54 6.32 -10.85
N GLY A 28 -37.86 6.60 -9.74
CA GLY A 28 -38.30 6.24 -8.39
C GLY A 28 -37.96 4.81 -7.98
N CYS A 29 -36.90 4.22 -8.55
CA CYS A 29 -36.37 2.93 -8.12
C CYS A 29 -35.23 3.12 -7.13
N ASP A 30 -35.21 2.29 -6.09
CA ASP A 30 -34.10 2.24 -5.15
C ASP A 30 -32.99 1.34 -5.70
N PHE A 31 -31.85 1.97 -5.97
CA PHE A 31 -30.59 1.32 -6.32
C PHE A 31 -29.45 1.99 -5.56
N ARG A 32 -28.64 1.19 -4.90
CA ARG A 32 -27.45 1.61 -4.16
C ARG A 32 -26.31 0.65 -4.46
N TYR A 33 -25.12 1.22 -4.61
CA TYR A 33 -23.90 0.45 -4.61
C TYR A 33 -22.83 1.19 -3.83
N GLU A 34 -21.97 0.44 -3.17
CA GLU A 34 -20.86 0.97 -2.39
C GLU A 34 -19.63 0.06 -2.52
N LYS A 35 -18.45 0.68 -2.52
CA LYS A 35 -17.18 -0.03 -2.43
C LYS A 35 -16.87 -0.24 -0.94
N VAL A 36 -16.95 -1.48 -0.50
CA VAL A 36 -16.81 -1.82 0.92
C VAL A 36 -15.42 -2.34 1.28
N GLY A 37 -14.57 -2.57 0.28
CA GLY A 37 -13.18 -2.94 0.50
C GLY A 37 -12.54 -3.57 -0.71
N GLU A 38 -11.49 -4.33 -0.46
CA GLU A 38 -10.69 -5.02 -1.47
C GLU A 38 -10.27 -6.41 -0.99
N SER A 39 -9.92 -7.25 -1.94
CA SER A 39 -9.34 -8.57 -1.72
C SER A 39 -8.23 -8.81 -2.74
N PHE A 40 -7.28 -9.65 -2.36
CA PHE A 40 -6.17 -10.07 -3.21
C PHE A 40 -6.26 -11.59 -3.37
N ARG A 41 -6.24 -12.08 -4.61
CA ARG A 41 -6.40 -13.51 -4.93
C ARG A 41 -5.23 -13.96 -5.80
N LYS A 42 -4.66 -15.14 -5.48
CA LYS A 42 -3.70 -15.82 -6.35
C LYS A 42 -4.45 -16.50 -7.49
N LEU A 43 -4.07 -16.17 -8.72
CA LEU A 43 -4.65 -16.69 -9.95
C LEU A 43 -3.54 -17.25 -10.85
N LYS A 44 -3.93 -18.04 -11.85
CA LYS A 44 -3.01 -18.52 -12.89
C LYS A 44 -3.33 -17.84 -14.20
N ASP A 45 -2.30 -17.39 -14.91
CA ASP A 45 -2.45 -16.91 -16.28
C ASP A 45 -2.64 -18.07 -17.27
N ASP A 46 -2.86 -17.75 -18.54
CA ASP A 46 -3.03 -18.74 -19.61
C ASP A 46 -1.83 -19.67 -19.78
N ASN A 47 -0.65 -19.29 -19.26
CA ASN A 47 0.58 -20.08 -19.28
C ASN A 47 0.80 -20.87 -17.97
N GLY A 48 -0.17 -20.85 -17.05
CA GLY A 48 -0.11 -21.52 -15.75
C GLY A 48 0.73 -20.79 -14.69
N ARG A 49 1.18 -19.56 -14.96
CA ARG A 49 1.99 -18.77 -14.02
C ARG A 49 1.12 -18.15 -12.95
N GLU A 50 1.55 -18.28 -11.70
CA GLU A 50 0.83 -17.72 -10.57
C GLU A 50 1.10 -16.22 -10.42
N TYR A 51 0.04 -15.44 -10.19
CA TYR A 51 0.13 -14.02 -9.88
C TYR A 51 -0.97 -13.61 -8.92
N THR A 52 -0.75 -12.53 -8.17
CA THR A 52 -1.77 -11.97 -7.27
C THR A 52 -2.48 -10.82 -7.96
N ALA A 53 -3.81 -10.94 -8.08
CA ALA A 53 -4.70 -9.93 -8.63
C ALA A 53 -5.50 -9.23 -7.54
N ARG A 54 -5.76 -7.93 -7.72
CA ARG A 54 -6.61 -7.12 -6.85
C ARG A 54 -8.06 -7.12 -7.34
N PHE A 55 -8.96 -7.39 -6.40
CA PHE A 55 -10.40 -7.32 -6.58
C PHE A 55 -10.99 -6.28 -5.63
N ILE A 56 -12.00 -5.56 -6.11
CA ILE A 56 -12.72 -4.54 -5.35
C ILE A 56 -14.05 -5.14 -4.93
N LYS A 57 -14.32 -5.15 -3.62
CA LYS A 57 -15.59 -5.62 -3.07
C LYS A 57 -16.64 -4.54 -3.24
N ILE A 58 -17.68 -4.87 -4.01
CA ILE A 58 -18.83 -4.00 -4.22
C ILE A 58 -20.05 -4.63 -3.60
N GLU A 59 -20.66 -3.90 -2.67
CA GLU A 59 -21.99 -4.21 -2.19
C GLU A 59 -23.01 -3.50 -3.06
N THR A 60 -23.97 -4.26 -3.55
CA THR A 60 -25.06 -3.73 -4.35
C THR A 60 -26.39 -4.17 -3.76
N GLU A 61 -27.30 -3.21 -3.69
CA GLU A 61 -28.67 -3.42 -3.28
C GLU A 61 -29.59 -2.67 -4.23
N GLY A 62 -30.67 -3.33 -4.61
CA GLY A 62 -31.69 -2.67 -5.39
C GLY A 62 -32.72 -3.64 -5.92
N THR A 63 -33.93 -3.13 -6.08
CA THR A 63 -35.04 -3.89 -6.64
C THR A 63 -35.82 -2.99 -7.58
N ALA A 64 -36.12 -3.50 -8.79
CA ALA A 64 -37.02 -2.83 -9.71
C ALA A 64 -38.46 -3.21 -9.34
N ILE A 65 -38.93 -2.68 -8.21
CA ILE A 65 -40.32 -2.79 -7.78
C ILE A 65 -40.96 -1.42 -7.96
N ILE A 66 -42.00 -1.37 -8.79
CA ILE A 66 -42.71 -0.15 -9.09
C ILE A 66 -44.21 -0.45 -8.94
N ASN A 67 -44.90 0.26 -8.04
CA ASN A 67 -46.32 0.04 -7.72
C ASN A 67 -46.67 -1.43 -7.38
N ASP A 68 -45.84 -2.10 -6.57
CA ASP A 68 -45.95 -3.53 -6.21
C ASP A 68 -45.76 -4.52 -7.38
N TRP A 69 -45.43 -4.05 -8.59
CA TRP A 69 -45.13 -4.89 -9.74
C TRP A 69 -43.62 -5.02 -9.94
N ARG A 70 -43.18 -6.26 -10.11
CA ARG A 70 -41.80 -6.65 -10.42
C ARG A 70 -41.74 -7.23 -11.83
N PHE A 71 -40.76 -6.80 -12.62
CA PHE A 71 -40.50 -7.42 -13.93
C PHE A 71 -39.82 -8.78 -13.77
N ILE A 72 -40.30 -9.79 -14.51
CA ILE A 72 -39.85 -11.18 -14.37
C ILE A 72 -39.09 -11.66 -15.60
N ALA A 73 -39.61 -11.41 -16.81
CA ALA A 73 -39.01 -11.92 -18.04
C ALA A 73 -39.51 -11.19 -19.29
N SER A 74 -38.72 -11.25 -20.37
CA SER A 74 -39.20 -10.96 -21.73
C SER A 74 -39.54 -12.24 -22.48
N VAL A 75 -40.61 -12.20 -23.25
CA VAL A 75 -41.12 -13.30 -24.08
C VAL A 75 -40.99 -12.90 -25.53
N GLU A 76 -40.10 -13.57 -26.26
CA GLU A 76 -39.94 -13.44 -27.71
C GLU A 76 -40.81 -14.47 -28.40
N HIS A 77 -41.76 -14.02 -29.22
CA HIS A 77 -42.72 -14.88 -29.91
C HIS A 77 -42.13 -15.36 -31.25
N THR A 78 -42.07 -16.68 -31.43
CA THR A 78 -41.61 -17.32 -32.67
C THR A 78 -42.67 -18.28 -33.21
N GLU A 79 -42.52 -18.74 -34.45
CA GLU A 79 -43.46 -19.68 -35.08
C GLU A 79 -43.51 -21.04 -34.37
N ASN A 80 -42.41 -21.44 -33.73
CA ASN A 80 -42.26 -22.74 -33.07
C ASN A 80 -42.50 -22.69 -31.54
N GLY A 81 -42.92 -21.54 -31.00
CA GLY A 81 -43.13 -21.31 -29.57
C GLY A 81 -42.45 -20.05 -29.04
N ASN A 82 -42.53 -19.80 -27.74
CA ASN A 82 -41.97 -18.59 -27.15
C ASN A 82 -40.60 -18.83 -26.51
N ILE A 83 -39.66 -17.93 -26.76
CA ILE A 83 -38.35 -17.89 -26.09
C ILE A 83 -38.46 -16.94 -24.89
N ILE A 84 -38.22 -17.46 -23.69
CA ILE A 84 -38.33 -16.67 -22.46
C ILE A 84 -36.94 -16.36 -21.92
N LYS A 85 -36.61 -15.08 -21.88
CA LYS A 85 -35.39 -14.57 -21.25
C LYS A 85 -35.75 -14.08 -19.86
N LYS A 86 -35.45 -14.91 -18.86
CA LYS A 86 -35.73 -14.62 -17.45
C LYS A 86 -34.76 -13.58 -16.92
N CYS A 87 -35.30 -12.68 -16.12
CA CYS A 87 -34.53 -11.73 -15.32
C CYS A 87 -34.46 -12.17 -13.85
N CYS A 88 -35.52 -12.81 -13.35
CA CYS A 88 -35.62 -13.24 -11.96
C CYS A 88 -35.66 -14.77 -11.91
N TYR A 89 -34.52 -15.40 -11.63
CA TYR A 89 -34.36 -16.86 -11.60
C TYR A 89 -35.00 -17.49 -10.35
N ASP A 90 -35.27 -16.70 -9.31
CA ASP A 90 -35.99 -17.05 -8.09
C ASP A 90 -37.49 -17.32 -8.33
N VAL A 91 -38.03 -16.98 -9.50
CA VAL A 91 -39.46 -17.07 -9.80
C VAL A 91 -39.74 -18.12 -10.88
N LYS A 92 -40.59 -19.11 -10.57
CA LYS A 92 -41.10 -20.07 -11.56
C LYS A 92 -42.15 -19.38 -12.43
N ILE A 93 -41.89 -19.30 -13.74
CA ILE A 93 -42.81 -18.71 -14.70
C ILE A 93 -43.93 -19.72 -15.00
N PRO A 94 -45.21 -19.30 -14.98
CA PRO A 94 -46.31 -20.17 -15.38
C PRO A 94 -46.17 -20.69 -16.81
N GLU A 95 -46.41 -22.00 -17.01
CA GLU A 95 -46.27 -22.67 -18.31
C GLU A 95 -47.18 -22.09 -19.40
N LYS A 96 -48.28 -21.42 -19.01
CA LYS A 96 -49.18 -20.72 -19.95
C LYS A 96 -48.45 -19.74 -20.87
N TYR A 97 -47.32 -19.18 -20.45
CA TYR A 97 -46.56 -18.20 -21.24
C TYR A 97 -45.60 -18.84 -22.27
N TYR A 98 -45.40 -20.16 -22.24
CA TYR A 98 -44.45 -20.84 -23.14
C TYR A 98 -45.01 -20.96 -24.57
N ALA A 99 -46.34 -20.95 -24.69
CA ALA A 99 -47.08 -20.97 -25.95
C ALA A 99 -48.14 -19.86 -26.05
N SER A 100 -48.06 -18.83 -25.19
CA SER A 100 -49.02 -17.72 -25.21
C SER A 100 -48.92 -16.91 -26.50
N LYS A 101 -50.07 -16.44 -26.99
CA LYS A 101 -50.16 -15.44 -28.05
C LYS A 101 -49.67 -14.07 -27.54
N PRO A 102 -49.26 -13.14 -28.41
CA PRO A 102 -48.80 -11.79 -28.05
C PRO A 102 -49.90 -10.82 -27.55
N VAL A 103 -50.84 -11.33 -26.74
CA VAL A 103 -51.93 -10.57 -26.12
C VAL A 103 -51.40 -9.80 -24.92
N CYS A 104 -51.83 -8.55 -24.78
CA CYS A 104 -51.55 -7.77 -23.58
C CYS A 104 -52.70 -7.95 -22.57
N GLU A 105 -52.41 -8.53 -21.40
CA GLU A 105 -53.38 -8.74 -20.31
C GLU A 105 -53.73 -7.45 -19.55
N HIS A 106 -53.06 -6.32 -19.84
CA HIS A 106 -53.42 -5.00 -19.30
C HIS A 106 -54.53 -4.31 -20.12
N CYS A 107 -54.33 -4.15 -21.43
CA CYS A 107 -55.27 -3.44 -22.30
C CYS A 107 -56.12 -4.37 -23.18
N GLY A 108 -55.95 -5.69 -23.07
CA GLY A 108 -56.67 -6.70 -23.87
C GLY A 108 -56.26 -6.78 -25.35
N SER A 109 -55.41 -5.87 -25.84
CA SER A 109 -55.13 -5.79 -27.28
C SER A 109 -54.29 -6.97 -27.78
N ASN A 110 -54.82 -7.69 -28.76
CA ASN A 110 -54.11 -8.71 -29.53
C ASN A 110 -53.53 -8.08 -30.80
N ARG A 111 -52.24 -7.76 -30.78
CA ARG A 111 -51.51 -7.19 -31.91
C ARG A 111 -50.31 -8.07 -32.21
N TYR A 112 -49.84 -8.08 -33.45
CA TYR A 112 -48.58 -8.73 -33.77
C TYR A 112 -47.43 -8.01 -33.05
N ARG A 113 -46.82 -8.69 -32.08
CA ARG A 113 -45.67 -8.19 -31.31
C ARG A 113 -44.60 -9.24 -31.33
N LYS A 114 -43.38 -8.86 -31.73
CA LYS A 114 -42.21 -9.72 -31.61
C LYS A 114 -41.93 -10.08 -30.14
N ASN A 115 -42.12 -9.12 -29.23
CA ASN A 115 -41.86 -9.29 -27.81
C ASN A 115 -43.05 -8.85 -26.93
N THR A 116 -43.32 -9.63 -25.88
CA THR A 116 -44.13 -9.23 -24.72
C THR A 116 -43.33 -9.40 -23.43
N TYR A 117 -43.86 -8.93 -22.31
CA TYR A 117 -43.13 -8.88 -21.03
C TYR A 117 -43.98 -9.42 -19.90
N ILE A 118 -43.38 -10.21 -19.02
CA ILE A 118 -44.05 -10.79 -17.85
C ILE A 118 -43.70 -9.96 -16.62
N ILE A 119 -44.73 -9.50 -15.92
CA ILE A 119 -44.64 -8.83 -14.61
C ILE A 119 -45.38 -9.66 -13.56
N ARG A 120 -44.95 -9.57 -12.31
CA ARG A 120 -45.59 -10.21 -11.15
C ARG A 120 -45.91 -9.16 -10.09
N ASN A 121 -47.11 -9.18 -9.56
CA ASN A 121 -47.46 -8.37 -8.39
C ASN A 121 -46.96 -9.06 -7.12
N LEU A 122 -46.28 -8.34 -6.24
CA LEU A 122 -45.70 -8.91 -5.02
C LEU A 122 -46.72 -9.06 -3.88
N LYS A 123 -47.86 -8.35 -3.92
CA LYS A 123 -48.92 -8.48 -2.92
C LYS A 123 -49.94 -9.54 -3.27
N THR A 124 -50.37 -9.60 -4.53
CA THR A 124 -51.40 -10.54 -4.99
C THR A 124 -50.83 -11.80 -5.63
N GLU A 125 -49.51 -11.86 -5.82
CA GLU A 125 -48.78 -12.90 -6.56
C GLU A 125 -49.21 -13.10 -8.03
N GLU A 126 -50.07 -12.22 -8.55
CA GLU A 126 -50.62 -12.29 -9.90
C GLU A 126 -49.54 -12.04 -10.96
N PHE A 127 -49.51 -12.88 -12.01
CA PHE A 127 -48.66 -12.66 -13.18
C PHE A 127 -49.46 -12.03 -14.32
N LYS A 128 -48.87 -11.06 -15.01
CA LYS A 128 -49.42 -10.48 -16.25
C LYS A 128 -48.40 -10.43 -17.38
N GLN A 129 -48.86 -10.73 -18.60
CA GLN A 129 -48.15 -10.49 -19.85
C GLN A 129 -48.59 -9.15 -20.44
N VAL A 130 -47.66 -8.22 -20.63
CA VAL A 130 -47.93 -6.87 -21.10
C VAL A 130 -47.08 -6.50 -22.31
N GLY A 131 -47.60 -5.62 -23.18
CA GLY A 131 -46.84 -5.06 -24.29
C GLY A 131 -45.89 -3.95 -23.83
N LYS A 132 -44.90 -3.58 -24.68
CA LYS A 132 -43.88 -2.56 -24.37
C LYS A 132 -44.46 -1.23 -23.86
N SER A 133 -45.53 -0.74 -24.49
CA SER A 133 -46.17 0.51 -24.11
C SER A 133 -46.91 0.41 -22.77
N CYS A 134 -47.65 -0.68 -22.54
CA CYS A 134 -48.39 -0.88 -21.29
C CYS A 134 -47.47 -1.21 -20.12
N LEU A 135 -46.29 -1.77 -20.37
CA LEU A 135 -45.30 -1.97 -19.31
C LEU A 135 -44.94 -0.66 -18.62
N ALA A 136 -44.90 0.46 -19.37
CA ALA A 136 -44.58 1.78 -18.84
C ALA A 136 -45.53 2.22 -17.70
N ASP A 137 -46.79 1.78 -17.75
CA ASP A 137 -47.79 2.08 -16.71
C ASP A 137 -47.45 1.37 -15.39
N PHE A 138 -46.77 0.22 -15.47
CA PHE A 138 -46.30 -0.55 -14.31
C PHE A 138 -44.88 -0.17 -13.89
N THR A 139 -44.10 0.46 -14.77
CA THR A 139 -42.68 0.79 -14.54
C THR A 139 -42.43 2.30 -14.46
N ASN A 140 -43.47 3.10 -14.26
CA ASN A 140 -43.42 4.57 -14.17
C ASN A 140 -42.66 5.21 -15.35
N GLY A 141 -42.85 4.67 -16.57
CA GLY A 141 -42.20 5.17 -17.79
C GLY A 141 -40.83 4.58 -18.11
N MET A 142 -40.31 3.62 -17.34
CA MET A 142 -39.06 2.93 -17.68
C MET A 142 -39.29 1.91 -18.81
N SER A 143 -38.48 1.95 -19.87
CA SER A 143 -38.62 0.98 -20.97
C SER A 143 -38.28 -0.44 -20.49
N ALA A 144 -38.94 -1.43 -21.10
CA ALA A 144 -38.71 -2.85 -20.80
C ALA A 144 -37.24 -3.28 -20.93
N GLU A 145 -36.54 -2.69 -21.90
CA GLU A 145 -35.11 -2.93 -22.13
C GLU A 145 -34.27 -2.48 -20.95
N TYR A 146 -34.58 -1.32 -20.35
CA TYR A 146 -33.84 -0.83 -19.19
C TYR A 146 -34.15 -1.61 -17.92
N VAL A 147 -35.39 -2.08 -17.75
CA VAL A 147 -35.73 -2.94 -16.62
C VAL A 147 -35.03 -4.29 -16.74
N ALA A 148 -35.00 -4.88 -17.93
CA ALA A 148 -34.21 -6.08 -18.19
C ALA A 148 -32.71 -5.84 -17.95
N HIS A 149 -32.18 -4.69 -18.36
CA HIS A 149 -30.78 -4.34 -18.17
C HIS A 149 -30.41 -4.04 -16.71
N TYR A 150 -31.34 -3.46 -15.95
CA TYR A 150 -31.20 -3.26 -14.51
C TYR A 150 -31.08 -4.58 -13.77
N ILE A 151 -31.87 -5.56 -14.17
CA ILE A 151 -31.84 -6.87 -13.53
C ILE A 151 -30.65 -7.71 -14.05
N SER A 152 -30.25 -7.56 -15.33
CA SER A 152 -28.99 -8.11 -15.86
C SER A 152 -27.76 -7.45 -15.25
N LEU A 153 -27.91 -6.49 -14.34
CA LEU A 153 -26.79 -5.90 -13.61
C LEU A 153 -25.99 -6.96 -12.87
N PHE A 154 -26.67 -7.93 -12.28
CA PHE A 154 -25.99 -9.01 -11.57
C PHE A 154 -25.14 -9.86 -12.51
N ASP A 155 -25.59 -10.09 -13.75
CA ASP A 155 -24.77 -10.72 -14.79
C ASP A 155 -23.54 -9.86 -15.13
N ILE A 156 -23.72 -8.53 -15.22
CA ILE A 156 -22.60 -7.59 -15.47
C ILE A 156 -21.60 -7.57 -14.30
N LEU A 157 -22.07 -7.72 -13.06
CA LEU A 157 -21.21 -7.82 -11.89
C LEU A 157 -20.42 -9.13 -11.92
N ILE A 158 -21.07 -10.25 -12.28
CA ILE A 158 -20.42 -11.55 -12.49
C ILE A 158 -19.39 -11.47 -13.63
N GLU A 159 -19.74 -10.85 -14.77
CA GLU A 159 -18.79 -10.55 -15.85
C GLU A 159 -17.62 -9.67 -15.36
N GLY A 160 -17.88 -8.75 -14.42
CA GLY A 160 -16.85 -7.91 -13.81
C GLY A 160 -15.84 -8.68 -12.95
N GLU A 161 -16.22 -9.86 -12.42
CA GLU A 161 -15.30 -10.76 -11.72
C GLU A 161 -14.37 -11.50 -12.71
N TYR A 162 -14.80 -11.66 -13.96
CA TYR A 162 -14.05 -12.35 -14.99
C TYR A 162 -12.88 -11.50 -15.52
N ILE A 163 -11.69 -12.10 -15.54
CA ILE A 163 -10.50 -11.50 -16.16
C ILE A 163 -10.47 -11.94 -17.62
N GLU A 164 -10.57 -10.99 -18.54
CA GLU A 164 -10.53 -11.29 -19.98
C GLU A 164 -9.17 -11.91 -20.37
N PRO A 165 -9.16 -12.98 -21.20
CA PRO A 165 -7.93 -13.58 -21.70
C PRO A 165 -7.06 -12.55 -22.44
N GLY A 166 -5.76 -12.57 -22.19
CA GLY A 166 -4.82 -11.58 -22.73
C GLY A 166 -4.76 -10.24 -21.98
N TYR A 167 -5.59 -10.04 -20.94
CA TYR A 167 -5.43 -8.87 -20.06
C TYR A 167 -4.15 -9.01 -19.21
N LYS A 168 -3.25 -8.03 -19.30
CA LYS A 168 -2.06 -7.96 -18.43
C LYS A 168 -2.45 -7.38 -17.07
N ALA A 169 -2.84 -8.24 -16.15
CA ALA A 169 -3.10 -7.85 -14.77
C ALA A 169 -1.84 -7.24 -14.13
N LYS A 170 -2.04 -6.26 -13.23
CA LYS A 170 -0.95 -5.80 -12.38
C LYS A 170 -0.63 -6.90 -11.37
N ASN A 171 0.66 -7.12 -11.16
CA ASN A 171 1.14 -8.07 -10.16
C ASN A 171 1.28 -7.36 -8.82
N TYR A 172 0.60 -7.91 -7.82
CA TYR A 172 0.68 -7.45 -6.44
C TYR A 172 1.53 -8.40 -5.61
N ILE A 173 2.33 -7.82 -4.71
CA ILE A 173 3.23 -8.57 -3.82
C ILE A 173 2.97 -8.09 -2.41
N GLU A 174 2.91 -9.03 -1.47
CA GLU A 174 2.78 -8.70 -0.05
C GLU A 174 4.01 -7.88 0.39
N ILE A 175 3.79 -6.83 1.18
CA ILE A 175 4.84 -5.85 1.50
C ILE A 175 6.04 -6.49 2.22
N GLY A 176 5.80 -7.39 3.17
CA GLY A 176 6.84 -8.13 3.88
C GLY A 176 7.64 -9.02 2.94
N GLU A 177 7.00 -9.73 2.02
CA GLU A 177 7.66 -10.48 0.95
C GLU A 177 8.52 -9.57 0.06
N ALA A 178 7.98 -8.47 -0.45
CA ALA A 178 8.75 -7.55 -1.29
C ALA A 178 10.00 -7.01 -0.56
N LEU A 179 9.88 -6.70 0.74
CA LEU A 179 11.00 -6.25 1.55
C LEU A 179 12.05 -7.31 1.80
N ARG A 180 11.65 -8.58 1.94
CA ARG A 180 12.58 -9.70 2.08
C ARG A 180 13.49 -9.85 0.86
N TYR A 181 12.94 -9.75 -0.34
CA TYR A 181 13.74 -9.74 -1.57
C TYR A 181 14.69 -8.54 -1.64
N VAL A 182 14.22 -7.35 -1.25
CA VAL A 182 15.07 -6.16 -1.21
C VAL A 182 16.19 -6.29 -0.19
N ALA A 183 15.90 -6.82 1.01
CA ALA A 183 16.85 -6.98 2.11
C ALA A 183 17.98 -7.94 1.72
N GLU A 184 17.65 -9.09 1.14
CA GLU A 184 18.64 -10.05 0.65
C GLU A 184 19.43 -9.52 -0.54
N THR A 185 18.77 -8.83 -1.48
CA THR A 185 19.47 -8.21 -2.61
C THR A 185 20.49 -7.19 -2.11
N THR A 186 20.10 -6.36 -1.14
CA THR A 186 20.99 -5.36 -0.54
C THR A 186 22.13 -6.01 0.24
N ARG A 187 21.88 -7.13 0.93
CA ARG A 187 22.90 -7.88 1.66
C ARG A 187 23.99 -8.44 0.76
N HIS A 188 23.62 -9.02 -0.38
CA HIS A 188 24.57 -9.67 -1.29
C HIS A 188 25.26 -8.70 -2.25
N PHE A 189 24.57 -7.64 -2.69
CA PHE A 189 25.05 -6.77 -3.77
C PHE A 189 25.22 -5.30 -3.37
N GLY A 190 24.84 -4.93 -2.14
CA GLY A 190 24.74 -3.54 -1.74
C GLY A 190 23.57 -2.81 -2.40
N TYR A 191 23.42 -1.53 -2.06
CA TYR A 191 22.42 -0.67 -2.67
C TYR A 191 22.96 0.00 -3.94
N VAL A 192 22.25 -0.21 -5.04
CA VAL A 192 22.49 0.45 -6.32
C VAL A 192 21.30 1.32 -6.67
N LYS A 193 21.57 2.60 -6.94
CA LYS A 193 20.58 3.62 -7.29
C LYS A 193 19.87 3.30 -8.61
N ALA A 194 18.74 3.96 -8.85
CA ALA A 194 17.88 3.72 -10.00
C ALA A 194 18.55 3.97 -11.37
N ASP A 195 19.59 4.80 -11.41
CA ASP A 195 20.40 5.17 -12.58
C ASP A 195 21.72 4.40 -12.68
N GLY A 196 22.01 3.52 -11.70
CA GLY A 196 23.21 2.70 -11.69
C GLY A 196 23.12 1.49 -12.62
N ASP A 197 24.25 0.81 -12.77
CA ASP A 197 24.30 -0.48 -13.47
C ASP A 197 23.71 -1.58 -12.57
N ARG A 198 22.74 -2.34 -13.10
CA ARG A 198 21.91 -3.30 -12.35
C ARG A 198 21.30 -2.77 -11.02
N PRO A 199 20.36 -1.80 -11.09
CA PRO A 199 19.71 -1.22 -9.90
C PRO A 199 19.05 -2.25 -8.98
N THR A 200 19.14 -2.02 -7.66
CA THR A 200 18.57 -2.93 -6.64
C THR A 200 17.08 -3.19 -6.85
N LYS A 201 16.32 -2.17 -7.31
CA LYS A 201 14.88 -2.30 -7.60
C LYS A 201 14.57 -3.34 -8.69
N TYR A 202 15.42 -3.46 -9.71
CA TYR A 202 15.22 -4.40 -10.81
C TYR A 202 15.72 -5.77 -10.41
N ARG A 203 16.91 -5.86 -9.80
CA ARG A 203 17.44 -7.15 -9.33
C ARG A 203 16.52 -7.83 -8.32
N ALA A 204 16.03 -7.09 -7.31
CA ALA A 204 15.10 -7.64 -6.32
C ALA A 204 13.77 -8.11 -6.95
N ARG A 205 13.27 -7.35 -7.94
CA ARG A 205 12.09 -7.75 -8.72
C ARG A 205 12.34 -9.02 -9.53
N ASP A 206 13.46 -9.10 -10.22
CA ASP A 206 13.81 -10.23 -11.08
C ASP A 206 13.95 -11.52 -10.25
N TYR A 207 14.53 -11.45 -9.05
CA TYR A 207 14.61 -12.59 -8.14
C TYR A 207 13.24 -13.01 -7.59
N TYR A 208 12.38 -12.04 -7.26
CA TYR A 208 10.99 -12.35 -6.93
C TYR A 208 10.29 -13.08 -8.08
N GLU A 209 10.40 -12.53 -9.29
CA GLU A 209 9.81 -13.13 -10.49
C GLU A 209 10.41 -14.52 -10.77
N THR A 210 11.69 -14.74 -10.49
CA THR A 210 12.36 -16.03 -10.68
C THR A 210 11.82 -17.10 -9.73
N ASP A 211 11.74 -16.82 -8.43
CA ASP A 211 11.17 -17.76 -7.45
C ASP A 211 9.72 -18.12 -7.75
N HIS A 212 8.98 -17.19 -8.36
CA HIS A 212 7.57 -17.37 -8.74
C HIS A 212 7.37 -17.88 -10.18
N ARG A 213 8.44 -18.29 -10.88
CA ARG A 213 8.40 -18.79 -12.28
C ARG A 213 7.82 -17.78 -13.29
N MET A 214 8.06 -16.50 -13.05
CA MET A 214 7.59 -15.36 -13.84
C MET A 214 8.68 -14.71 -14.72
N ALA A 215 9.96 -15.06 -14.54
CA ALA A 215 11.08 -14.40 -15.22
C ALA A 215 11.21 -14.73 -16.72
N GLY A 216 10.41 -15.67 -17.24
CA GLY A 216 10.33 -15.95 -18.67
C GLY A 216 11.65 -16.44 -19.26
N LEU A 217 12.19 -15.72 -20.25
CA LEU A 217 13.44 -16.09 -20.93
C LEU A 217 14.69 -15.98 -20.04
N LEU A 218 14.62 -15.19 -18.96
CA LEU A 218 15.75 -14.98 -18.05
C LEU A 218 15.76 -15.96 -16.86
N GLN A 219 14.79 -16.87 -16.80
CA GLN A 219 14.59 -17.76 -15.66
C GLN A 219 15.86 -18.55 -15.28
N GLU A 220 16.50 -19.21 -16.26
CA GLU A 220 17.68 -20.04 -16.02
C GLU A 220 18.91 -19.21 -15.61
N GLU A 221 19.11 -18.03 -16.22
CA GLU A 221 20.23 -17.14 -15.93
C GLU A 221 20.12 -16.57 -14.50
N LEU A 222 18.93 -16.13 -14.11
CA LEU A 222 18.68 -15.56 -12.79
C LEU A 222 18.72 -16.62 -11.68
N GLU A 223 18.22 -17.83 -11.93
CA GLU A 223 18.36 -18.95 -10.98
C GLU A 223 19.82 -19.26 -10.69
N LYS A 224 20.67 -19.22 -11.72
CA LYS A 224 22.11 -19.41 -11.57
C LYS A 224 22.74 -18.29 -10.74
N GLU A 225 22.43 -17.01 -11.03
CA GLU A 225 22.93 -15.86 -10.25
C GLU A 225 22.50 -15.96 -8.77
N MET A 226 21.24 -16.32 -8.51
CA MET A 226 20.70 -16.52 -7.16
C MET A 226 21.41 -17.67 -6.43
N TRP A 227 21.66 -18.78 -7.11
CA TRP A 227 22.35 -19.93 -6.53
C TRP A 227 23.82 -19.62 -6.18
N GLU A 228 24.55 -18.92 -7.05
CA GLU A 228 25.95 -18.54 -6.85
C GLU A 228 26.17 -17.70 -5.58
N VAL A 229 25.21 -16.85 -5.24
CA VAL A 229 25.27 -16.02 -4.03
C VAL A 229 24.53 -16.63 -2.83
N SER A 230 23.94 -17.82 -3.00
CA SER A 230 23.08 -18.46 -1.98
C SER A 230 21.92 -17.57 -1.54
N PHE A 231 21.29 -16.88 -2.50
CA PHE A 231 20.17 -15.98 -2.25
C PHE A 231 18.99 -16.74 -1.63
N ASN A 232 18.44 -16.20 -0.53
CA ASN A 232 17.27 -16.79 0.12
C ASN A 232 16.38 -15.71 0.76
N ALA A 233 15.32 -15.30 0.06
CA ALA A 233 14.34 -14.34 0.58
C ALA A 233 13.64 -14.82 1.88
N ASN A 234 13.70 -16.11 2.22
CA ASN A 234 13.13 -16.66 3.44
C ASN A 234 14.16 -16.88 4.56
N SER A 235 15.37 -16.33 4.42
CA SER A 235 16.39 -16.37 5.47
C SER A 235 15.90 -15.67 6.75
N ASP A 236 16.44 -16.06 7.91
CA ASP A 236 16.11 -15.43 9.18
C ASP A 236 16.49 -13.94 9.19
N TYR A 237 17.61 -13.59 8.55
CA TYR A 237 18.03 -12.20 8.35
C TYR A 237 16.99 -11.40 7.57
N ALA A 238 16.50 -11.94 6.45
CA ALA A 238 15.56 -11.25 5.57
C ALA A 238 14.26 -10.96 6.31
N LYS A 239 13.75 -11.94 7.06
CA LYS A 239 12.52 -11.81 7.87
C LYS A 239 12.71 -10.75 8.96
N GLU A 240 13.78 -10.88 9.76
CA GLU A 240 14.05 -9.99 10.89
C GLU A 240 14.23 -8.54 10.43
N ILE A 241 15.02 -8.29 9.38
CA ILE A 241 15.24 -6.93 8.87
C ILE A 241 13.97 -6.35 8.27
N SER A 242 13.18 -7.14 7.56
CA SER A 242 11.93 -6.66 6.95
C SER A 242 10.90 -6.27 8.02
N GLU A 243 10.73 -7.11 9.04
CA GLU A 243 9.82 -6.85 10.17
C GLU A 243 10.25 -5.61 10.94
N LYS A 244 11.53 -5.52 11.36
CA LYS A 244 12.03 -4.36 12.11
C LYS A 244 11.99 -3.07 11.30
N ALA A 245 12.31 -3.13 10.00
CA ALA A 245 12.21 -1.96 9.13
C ALA A 245 10.76 -1.48 9.06
N LEU A 246 9.80 -2.38 8.80
CA LEU A 246 8.37 -2.05 8.77
C LEU A 246 7.88 -1.41 10.07
N GLU A 247 8.20 -2.01 11.21
CA GLU A 247 7.86 -1.44 12.52
C GLU A 247 8.46 -0.04 12.70
N TRP A 248 9.73 0.12 12.34
CA TRP A 248 10.43 1.40 12.43
C TRP A 248 9.72 2.46 11.61
N VAL A 249 9.45 2.25 10.31
CA VAL A 249 8.84 3.30 9.48
C VAL A 249 7.42 3.65 9.91
N LEU A 250 6.63 2.69 10.38
CA LEU A 250 5.27 2.94 10.85
C LEU A 250 5.27 3.80 12.13
N SER A 251 6.30 3.65 12.98
CA SER A 251 6.51 4.47 14.17
C SER A 251 7.02 5.90 13.89
N GLN A 252 7.63 6.15 12.72
CA GLN A 252 8.19 7.47 12.40
C GLN A 252 7.11 8.51 12.03
N GLU A 253 7.42 9.77 12.32
CA GLU A 253 6.66 10.92 11.82
C GLU A 253 7.00 11.22 10.35
N ALA A 254 6.01 11.66 9.58
CA ALA A 254 6.17 11.98 8.15
C ALA A 254 6.77 13.39 7.94
N ASN A 255 7.99 13.60 8.43
CA ASN A 255 8.66 14.91 8.47
C ASN A 255 9.36 15.30 7.15
N SER A 256 9.20 14.49 6.10
CA SER A 256 9.69 14.78 4.75
C SER A 256 8.81 14.09 3.71
N GLU A 257 8.87 14.57 2.46
CA GLU A 257 8.17 13.95 1.32
C GLU A 257 8.59 12.48 1.14
N TYR A 258 9.88 12.19 1.29
CA TYR A 258 10.40 10.81 1.26
C TYR A 258 9.75 9.93 2.33
N MET A 259 9.72 10.38 3.59
CA MET A 259 9.11 9.62 4.69
C MET A 259 7.60 9.47 4.53
N HIS A 260 6.92 10.48 3.99
CA HIS A 260 5.51 10.40 3.67
C HIS A 260 5.22 9.30 2.62
N ASN A 261 5.96 9.32 1.51
CA ASN A 261 5.82 8.33 0.44
C ASN A 261 6.15 6.92 0.93
N LEU A 262 7.25 6.77 1.66
CA LEU A 262 7.68 5.50 2.22
C LEU A 262 6.64 4.94 3.20
N LYS A 263 6.15 5.75 4.14
CA LYS A 263 5.11 5.35 5.09
C LYS A 263 3.82 4.95 4.37
N THR A 264 3.46 5.68 3.31
CA THR A 264 2.26 5.39 2.50
C THR A 264 2.37 4.02 1.84
N VAL A 265 3.50 3.73 1.20
CA VAL A 265 3.73 2.42 0.57
C VAL A 265 3.78 1.30 1.60
N CYS A 266 4.49 1.49 2.72
CA CYS A 266 4.61 0.47 3.77
C CYS A 266 3.34 0.27 4.60
N SER A 267 2.38 1.20 4.56
CA SER A 267 1.07 1.05 5.21
C SER A 267 0.11 0.17 4.40
N ALA A 268 0.40 -0.07 3.12
CA ALA A 268 -0.38 -0.98 2.30
C ALA A 268 0.05 -2.43 2.54
N SER A 269 -0.91 -3.37 2.56
CA SER A 269 -0.60 -4.81 2.67
C SER A 269 0.04 -5.37 1.41
N TYR A 270 -0.24 -4.76 0.25
CA TYR A 270 0.27 -5.18 -1.05
C TYR A 270 0.82 -4.00 -1.84
N VAL A 271 1.85 -4.25 -2.64
CA VAL A 271 2.51 -3.27 -3.50
C VAL A 271 2.62 -3.79 -4.93
N THR A 272 2.68 -2.86 -5.88
CA THR A 272 3.03 -3.16 -7.27
C THR A 272 4.54 -3.01 -7.50
N PHE A 273 5.03 -3.58 -8.59
CA PHE A 273 6.44 -3.42 -9.01
C PHE A 273 6.86 -1.97 -9.26
N GLU A 274 5.93 -1.05 -9.50
CA GLU A 274 6.23 0.38 -9.67
C GLU A 274 6.82 0.98 -8.38
N ASN A 275 6.38 0.48 -7.21
CA ASN A 275 6.80 0.97 -5.90
C ASN A 275 8.09 0.29 -5.38
N PHE A 276 8.64 -0.70 -6.09
CA PHE A 276 9.88 -1.37 -5.70
C PHE A 276 11.07 -0.41 -5.61
N GLY A 277 11.07 0.70 -6.35
CA GLY A 277 12.10 1.73 -6.22
C GLY A 277 12.15 2.35 -4.82
N ILE A 278 10.99 2.60 -4.24
CA ILE A 278 10.85 3.18 -2.89
C ILE A 278 11.30 2.14 -1.86
N LEU A 279 10.83 0.89 -1.98
CA LEU A 279 11.21 -0.21 -1.09
C LEU A 279 12.71 -0.51 -1.15
N ALA A 280 13.31 -0.50 -2.35
CA ALA A 280 14.74 -0.71 -2.55
C ALA A 280 15.59 0.33 -1.77
N SER A 281 15.14 1.58 -1.73
CA SER A 281 15.81 2.65 -0.97
C SER A 281 15.56 2.60 0.54
N PHE A 282 14.59 1.80 0.97
CA PHE A 282 14.15 1.73 2.36
C PHE A 282 15.18 1.04 3.25
N ILE A 283 15.58 -0.20 2.93
CA ILE A 283 16.49 -0.99 3.77
C ILE A 283 17.81 -0.23 4.06
N PRO A 284 18.49 0.39 3.08
CA PRO A 284 19.68 1.20 3.35
C PRO A 284 19.41 2.45 4.20
N SER A 285 18.20 3.01 4.11
CA SER A 285 17.82 4.19 4.90
C SER A 285 17.53 3.79 6.35
N TYR A 286 16.88 2.65 6.57
CA TYR A 286 16.70 2.05 7.89
C TYR A 286 18.05 1.74 8.55
N ASN A 287 18.96 1.04 7.85
CA ASN A 287 20.28 0.71 8.40
C ASN A 287 21.06 1.96 8.83
N ARG A 288 21.07 3.02 7.99
CA ARG A 288 21.71 4.29 8.33
C ARG A 288 21.08 4.99 9.54
N ALA A 289 19.76 4.89 9.70
CA ALA A 289 19.07 5.46 10.86
C ALA A 289 19.46 4.72 12.14
N ILE A 290 19.45 3.39 12.12
CA ILE A 290 19.85 2.56 13.26
C ILE A 290 21.33 2.76 13.61
N GLU A 291 22.23 2.79 12.62
CA GLU A 291 23.65 3.07 12.86
C GLU A 291 23.86 4.45 13.51
N ARG A 292 23.09 5.46 13.09
CA ARG A 292 23.15 6.81 13.68
C ARG A 292 22.67 6.79 15.12
N GLU A 293 21.56 6.12 15.41
CA GLU A 293 21.04 5.98 16.77
C GLU A 293 22.03 5.24 17.68
N GLN A 294 22.60 4.12 17.21
CA GLN A 294 23.62 3.37 17.94
C GLN A 294 24.88 4.21 18.20
N ARG A 295 25.33 5.01 17.25
CA ARG A 295 26.47 5.94 17.45
C ARG A 295 26.15 6.98 18.51
N ILE A 296 24.98 7.61 18.45
CA ILE A 296 24.55 8.61 19.45
C ILE A 296 24.46 7.96 20.83
N GLU A 297 23.91 6.76 20.93
CA GLU A 297 23.76 6.05 22.19
C GLU A 297 25.10 5.54 22.74
N ALA A 298 26.01 5.07 21.89
CA ALA A 298 27.37 4.73 22.28
C ALA A 298 28.15 5.96 22.76
N GLU A 299 28.02 7.10 22.08
CA GLU A 299 28.60 8.37 22.53
C GLU A 299 28.00 8.80 23.88
N ARG A 300 26.69 8.67 24.09
CA ARG A 300 26.04 8.96 25.38
C ARG A 300 26.53 8.04 26.48
N ASN A 301 26.56 6.73 26.26
CA ASN A 301 27.01 5.75 27.25
C ASN A 301 28.49 5.89 27.59
N ALA A 302 29.34 6.21 26.62
CA ALA A 302 30.75 6.53 26.87
C ALA A 302 30.86 7.79 27.75
N ASN A 303 30.08 8.82 27.45
CA ASN A 303 30.08 10.06 28.21
C ASN A 303 29.49 9.88 29.63
N MET A 304 28.48 9.04 29.85
CA MET A 304 27.89 8.79 31.17
C MET A 304 28.85 8.16 32.18
N LYS A 305 29.93 7.51 31.72
CA LYS A 305 30.99 6.97 32.59
C LYS A 305 31.97 8.02 33.11
N SER A 306 31.86 9.25 32.59
CA SER A 306 32.72 10.36 33.01
C SER A 306 32.46 10.72 34.47
N GLU A 307 33.54 10.94 35.22
CA GLU A 307 33.50 11.43 36.59
C GLU A 307 34.12 12.84 36.69
N HIS A 308 33.83 13.54 37.77
CA HIS A 308 34.50 14.81 38.06
C HIS A 308 35.93 14.56 38.53
N ILE A 309 36.90 15.14 37.84
CA ILE A 309 38.33 14.90 38.10
C ILE A 309 38.96 16.11 38.78
N GLY A 310 39.53 15.87 39.97
CA GLY A 310 40.17 16.88 40.79
C GLY A 310 39.17 17.68 41.65
N LYS A 311 39.68 18.61 42.46
CA LYS A 311 38.88 19.62 43.15
C LYS A 311 38.98 20.94 42.42
N VAL A 312 37.97 21.80 42.55
CA VAL A 312 38.00 23.16 42.00
C VAL A 312 39.24 23.91 42.50
N GLY A 313 40.05 24.39 41.56
CA GLY A 313 41.35 25.04 41.81
C GLY A 313 42.57 24.14 41.63
N ASP A 314 42.40 22.81 41.55
CA ASP A 314 43.51 21.87 41.39
C ASP A 314 44.16 22.00 40.01
N ARG A 315 45.49 21.83 39.99
CA ARG A 315 46.27 21.68 38.75
C ARG A 315 46.39 20.20 38.41
N ILE A 316 45.77 19.80 37.31
CA ILE A 316 45.73 18.42 36.84
C ILE A 316 46.44 18.28 35.49
N THR A 317 46.99 17.10 35.26
CA THR A 317 47.58 16.71 33.97
C THR A 317 46.62 15.76 33.28
N ILE A 318 46.23 16.06 32.05
CA ILE A 318 45.26 15.29 31.27
C ILE A 318 45.97 14.72 30.05
N LEU A 319 45.88 13.41 29.87
CA LEU A 319 46.30 12.71 28.67
C LEU A 319 45.11 12.68 27.71
N ILE A 320 45.26 13.29 26.54
CA ILE A 320 44.17 13.49 25.58
C ILE A 320 44.01 12.25 24.72
N SER A 321 42.81 11.66 24.75
CA SER A 321 42.41 10.60 23.80
C SER A 321 41.65 11.19 22.60
N ASP A 322 40.78 12.17 22.84
CA ASP A 322 40.03 12.90 21.81
C ASP A 322 39.89 14.38 22.19
N CYS A 323 39.97 15.27 21.21
CA CYS A 323 39.82 16.71 21.41
C CYS A 323 39.10 17.32 20.19
N ARG A 324 37.90 17.87 20.40
CA ARG A 324 37.10 18.48 19.33
C ARG A 324 36.44 19.78 19.76
N ILE A 325 36.21 20.66 18.80
CA ILE A 325 35.47 21.91 19.01
C ILE A 325 33.97 21.60 18.99
N ILE A 326 33.24 21.97 20.04
CA ILE A 326 31.78 21.79 20.11
C ILE A 326 31.05 22.96 19.44
N THR A 327 31.51 24.18 19.72
CA THR A 327 30.90 25.41 19.20
C THR A 327 31.87 26.59 19.32
N SER A 328 31.62 27.64 18.54
CA SER A 328 32.33 28.91 18.65
C SER A 328 31.41 30.07 18.33
N TRP A 329 31.63 31.22 18.96
CA TRP A 329 30.88 32.45 18.70
C TRP A 329 31.78 33.68 18.82
N GLU A 330 31.38 34.77 18.18
CA GLU A 330 32.06 36.06 18.27
C GLU A 330 31.62 36.84 19.51
N THR A 331 32.56 37.51 20.14
CA THR A 331 32.30 38.43 21.27
C THR A 331 32.97 39.78 20.98
N GLN A 332 32.62 40.81 21.75
CA GLN A 332 33.30 42.12 21.69
C GLN A 332 34.83 42.05 21.95
N TYR A 333 35.32 40.92 22.46
CA TYR A 333 36.74 40.65 22.73
C TYR A 333 37.34 39.60 21.77
N GLY A 334 36.64 39.25 20.70
CA GLY A 334 37.02 38.27 19.68
C GLY A 334 36.33 36.90 19.81
N ARG A 335 36.75 35.96 18.96
CA ARG A 335 36.19 34.60 18.87
C ARG A 335 36.44 33.79 20.14
N THR A 336 35.37 33.21 20.68
CA THR A 336 35.43 32.23 21.77
C THR A 336 35.05 30.86 21.26
N VAL A 337 35.78 29.83 21.69
CA VAL A 337 35.61 28.42 21.31
C VAL A 337 35.43 27.56 22.57
N ILE A 338 34.56 26.55 22.50
CA ILE A 338 34.46 25.50 23.52
C ILE A 338 35.02 24.21 22.94
N PHE A 339 36.06 23.68 23.59
CA PHE A 339 36.60 22.35 23.34
C PHE A 339 35.93 21.32 24.25
N LYS A 340 35.60 20.16 23.69
CA LYS A 340 35.36 18.90 24.41
C LYS A 340 36.64 18.08 24.34
N ILE A 341 37.18 17.72 25.49
CA ILE A 341 38.37 16.90 25.60
C ILE A 341 37.97 15.63 26.35
N THR A 342 38.35 14.48 25.83
CA THR A 342 38.18 13.18 26.50
C THR A 342 39.57 12.67 26.87
N ASP A 343 39.73 12.16 28.08
CA ASP A 343 40.98 11.52 28.50
C ASP A 343 41.01 10.02 28.13
N GLU A 344 42.14 9.35 28.37
CA GLU A 344 42.28 7.89 28.15
C GLU A 344 41.35 7.06 29.06
N SER A 345 40.86 7.64 30.16
CA SER A 345 39.93 7.00 31.10
C SER A 345 38.46 7.24 30.75
N GLY A 346 38.17 8.01 29.69
CA GLY A 346 36.82 8.35 29.25
C GLY A 346 36.16 9.52 29.99
N ASN A 347 36.90 10.28 30.81
CA ASN A 347 36.39 11.46 31.48
C ASN A 347 36.33 12.65 30.51
N VAL A 348 35.26 13.43 30.63
CA VAL A 348 34.97 14.56 29.76
C VAL A 348 35.35 15.87 30.44
N PHE A 349 36.18 16.64 29.75
CA PHE A 349 36.59 17.98 30.13
C PHE A 349 36.06 19.01 29.13
N THR A 350 35.65 20.17 29.62
CA THR A 350 35.26 21.30 28.78
C THR A 350 36.21 22.47 28.97
N TRP A 351 36.70 23.03 27.87
CA TRP A 351 37.62 24.16 27.91
C TRP A 351 37.14 25.29 27.02
N LYS A 352 36.74 26.39 27.66
CA LYS A 352 36.34 27.64 26.99
C LYS A 352 37.55 28.56 26.88
N THR A 353 37.91 28.94 25.66
CA THR A 353 39.11 29.74 25.38
C THR A 353 38.94 30.58 24.12
N SER A 354 39.69 31.69 24.02
CA SER A 354 39.86 32.46 22.79
C SER A 354 41.11 32.05 22.00
N GLY A 355 41.97 31.21 22.59
CA GLY A 355 43.13 30.60 21.92
C GLY A 355 42.84 29.17 21.46
N GLY A 356 43.82 28.52 20.82
CA GLY A 356 43.75 27.13 20.39
C GLY A 356 44.80 26.25 21.06
N ILE A 357 44.69 24.95 20.82
CA ILE A 357 45.75 23.98 21.09
C ILE A 357 46.06 23.23 19.80
N ALA A 358 47.31 22.81 19.61
CA ALA A 358 47.70 22.08 18.41
C ALA A 358 47.03 20.70 18.38
N GLU A 359 46.57 20.26 17.21
CA GLU A 359 45.81 19.01 17.02
C GLU A 359 46.58 17.76 17.46
N ASP A 360 47.91 17.82 17.47
CA ASP A 360 48.82 16.75 17.87
C ASP A 360 49.15 16.73 19.38
N THR A 361 48.55 17.63 20.17
CA THR A 361 48.82 17.72 21.60
C THR A 361 48.23 16.52 22.34
N LYS A 362 49.10 15.64 22.83
CA LYS A 362 48.69 14.43 23.59
C LYS A 362 48.55 14.66 25.09
N LYS A 363 49.09 15.75 25.62
CA LYS A 363 49.16 16.00 27.06
C LYS A 363 48.99 17.47 27.39
N ILE A 364 48.10 17.78 28.33
CA ILE A 364 47.86 19.14 28.77
C ILE A 364 47.93 19.25 30.28
N LEU A 365 48.43 20.39 30.77
CA LEU A 365 48.31 20.80 32.15
C LEU A 365 47.22 21.87 32.25
N ALA A 366 46.23 21.63 33.08
CA ALA A 366 45.05 22.48 33.21
C ALA A 366 44.69 22.72 34.67
N THR A 367 43.91 23.76 34.93
CA THR A 367 43.35 24.04 36.26
C THR A 367 41.85 23.77 36.25
N VAL A 368 41.37 22.97 37.20
CA VAL A 368 39.94 22.70 37.37
C VAL A 368 39.25 24.00 37.79
N LYS A 369 38.28 24.44 37.00
CA LYS A 369 37.52 25.67 37.23
C LYS A 369 36.18 25.39 37.90
N SER A 370 35.48 24.36 37.46
CA SER A 370 34.13 24.00 37.92
C SER A 370 33.79 22.56 37.56
N HIS A 371 32.81 22.00 38.25
CA HIS A 371 32.19 20.72 37.93
C HIS A 371 30.77 20.98 37.44
N ASN A 372 30.44 20.49 36.25
CA ASN A 372 29.13 20.71 35.61
C ASN A 372 28.56 19.38 35.13
N GLU A 373 27.24 19.26 35.04
CA GLU A 373 26.58 18.10 34.47
C GLU A 373 25.78 18.54 33.24
N TYR A 374 25.91 17.81 32.14
CA TYR A 374 25.17 18.09 30.90
C TYR A 374 24.58 16.80 30.34
N ASN A 375 23.25 16.74 30.20
CA ASN A 375 22.50 15.55 29.76
C ASN A 375 22.93 14.26 30.50
N GLY A 376 23.08 14.31 31.84
CA GLY A 376 23.47 13.15 32.66
C GLY A 376 24.96 12.78 32.61
N THR A 377 25.78 13.53 31.88
CA THR A 377 27.24 13.35 31.83
C THR A 377 27.92 14.33 32.77
N LYS A 378 28.73 13.84 33.72
CA LYS A 378 29.58 14.68 34.56
C LYS A 378 30.75 15.22 33.72
N GLN A 379 30.95 16.53 33.74
CA GLN A 379 31.99 17.22 33.00
C GLN A 379 32.84 18.07 33.94
N THR A 380 34.15 18.07 33.72
CA THR A 380 35.08 18.93 34.46
C THR A 380 35.44 20.13 33.60
N GLU A 381 34.97 21.32 33.97
CA GLU A 381 35.35 22.55 33.29
C GLU A 381 36.76 22.95 33.70
N ILE A 382 37.63 23.12 32.72
CA ILE A 382 39.04 23.44 32.93
C ILE A 382 39.39 24.79 32.31
N THR A 383 40.45 25.40 32.84
CA THR A 383 40.98 26.67 32.36
C THR A 383 42.50 26.68 32.42
N ARG A 384 43.11 27.70 31.82
CA ARG A 384 44.57 27.90 31.76
C ARG A 384 45.33 26.68 31.23
N CYS A 385 44.74 25.97 30.25
CA CYS A 385 45.35 24.80 29.64
C CYS A 385 46.65 25.18 28.93
N ARG A 386 47.68 24.37 29.11
CA ARG A 386 48.98 24.48 28.41
C ARG A 386 49.39 23.11 27.91
N ALA A 387 49.82 23.04 26.65
CA ALA A 387 50.43 21.83 26.11
C ALA A 387 51.71 21.49 26.89
N VAL A 388 51.89 20.21 27.19
CA VAL A 388 53.13 19.67 27.78
C VAL A 388 53.76 18.81 26.69
N ALA A 389 55.01 19.15 26.34
CA ALA A 389 55.80 18.39 25.36
C ALA A 389 56.10 16.96 25.84
#